data_AF-A0A164NXG4-F1
#
_entry.id   AF-A0A164NXG4-F1
#
_cell.length_a   1.000
_cell.length_b   1.000
_cell.length_c   1.000
_cell.angle_alpha   90.00
_cell.angle_beta   90.00
_cell.angle_gamma   90.00
#
_symmetry.space_group_name_H-M   'P 1'
#
loop_
_entity.id
_entity.type
_entity.pdbx_description
1 polymer ?
#
loop_
_entity_poly.entity_id
_entity_poly.type
_entity_poly.pdbx_seq_one_letter_code
_entity_poly.pdbx_strand_id
1 'polypeptide(L)'
;MEEITKEFLLELLNKTEDDAIYHCRKYLYDNYGRSIDYKLPKEIVMKYIENIEAVYWRDVFLVEADTDVYIQLDYFFDNVNYETIDTTGFKEIKYQFNKYFNVYYKINKTENTITYKLGDKTKTLQIVYEGGDTFLPTTNGTEGTSVSDYLEELLQDSNSARSNIVTGRKLLGIPVVHI
;
A
#
# COMPACT_ATOMS: atom_id res chain seq x y z
N MET A 1 4.79 -17.31 -2.87
CA MET A 1 3.62 -16.51 -3.30
C MET A 1 2.44 -17.36 -2.93
N GLU A 2 1.56 -16.89 -2.06
CA GLU A 2 0.33 -17.61 -1.74
C GLU A 2 -0.49 -17.76 -3.03
N GLU A 3 -1.13 -18.91 -3.20
CA GLU A 3 -2.01 -19.16 -4.34
C GLU A 3 -3.26 -18.29 -4.20
N ILE A 4 -3.58 -17.51 -5.24
CA ILE A 4 -4.76 -16.65 -5.23
C ILE A 4 -5.99 -17.49 -5.55
N THR A 5 -6.68 -17.94 -4.51
CA THR A 5 -7.94 -18.69 -4.61
C THR A 5 -9.13 -17.83 -4.18
N LYS A 6 -10.34 -18.33 -4.44
CA LYS A 6 -11.57 -17.73 -3.92
C LYS A 6 -11.54 -17.62 -2.39
N GLU A 7 -11.14 -18.69 -1.71
CA GLU A 7 -11.06 -18.75 -0.26
C GLU A 7 -10.07 -17.72 0.29
N PHE A 8 -8.92 -17.57 -0.37
CA PHE A 8 -7.92 -16.55 -0.03
C PHE A 8 -8.48 -15.13 -0.16
N LEU A 9 -9.18 -14.82 -1.26
CA LEU A 9 -9.79 -13.50 -1.47
C LEU A 9 -10.89 -13.20 -0.45
N LEU A 10 -11.71 -14.18 -0.10
CA LEU A 10 -12.73 -14.05 0.95
C LEU A 10 -12.10 -13.83 2.33
N GLU A 11 -11.00 -14.53 2.64
CA GLU A 11 -10.25 -14.31 3.88
C GLU A 11 -9.69 -12.88 3.95
N LEU A 12 -9.13 -12.36 2.85
CA LEU A 12 -8.67 -10.98 2.80
C LEU A 12 -9.82 -9.98 2.97
N LEU A 13 -10.94 -10.17 2.27
CA LEU A 13 -12.13 -9.33 2.41
C LEU A 13 -12.63 -9.28 3.86
N ASN A 14 -12.62 -10.41 4.56
CA ASN A 14 -13.02 -10.47 5.96
C ASN A 14 -12.09 -9.70 6.91
N LYS A 15 -10.85 -9.39 6.48
CA LYS A 15 -9.89 -8.56 7.23
C LYS A 15 -9.97 -7.06 6.87
N THR A 16 -10.86 -6.67 5.96
CA THR A 16 -11.07 -5.25 5.60
C THR A 16 -12.30 -4.69 6.29
N GLU A 17 -12.32 -3.39 6.57
CA GLU A 17 -13.47 -2.72 7.16
C GLU A 17 -14.67 -2.62 6.21
N ASP A 18 -15.86 -2.43 6.76
CA ASP A 18 -17.11 -2.45 5.98
C ASP A 18 -17.25 -1.29 4.99
N ASP A 19 -16.60 -0.16 5.25
CA ASP A 19 -16.56 0.98 4.33
C ASP A 19 -15.33 0.97 3.40
N ALA A 20 -14.60 -0.15 3.32
CA ALA A 20 -13.53 -0.33 2.34
C ALA A 20 -14.07 -0.26 0.90
N ILE A 21 -13.30 0.42 0.05
CA ILE A 21 -13.63 0.66 -1.35
C ILE A 21 -12.58 0.02 -2.25
N TYR A 22 -13.04 -0.64 -3.31
CA TYR A 22 -12.22 -1.41 -4.24
C TYR A 22 -12.27 -0.79 -5.62
N HIS A 23 -11.11 -0.64 -6.24
CA HIS A 23 -11.03 -0.16 -7.60
C HIS A 23 -11.30 -1.29 -8.59
N CYS A 24 -12.19 -1.02 -9.53
CA CYS A 24 -12.69 -2.00 -10.49
C CYS A 24 -12.61 -1.42 -11.89
N ARG A 25 -12.43 -2.30 -12.87
CA ARG A 25 -12.39 -1.99 -14.29
C ARG A 25 -13.43 -2.82 -15.02
N LYS A 26 -14.27 -2.16 -15.80
CA LYS A 26 -15.16 -2.81 -16.76
C LYS A 26 -14.62 -2.63 -18.17
N TYR A 27 -14.31 -3.72 -18.87
CA TYR A 27 -13.98 -3.63 -20.29
C TYR A 27 -15.26 -3.45 -21.12
N LEU A 28 -15.21 -2.53 -22.07
CA LEU A 28 -16.27 -2.33 -23.05
C LEU A 28 -15.84 -3.12 -24.29
N TYR A 29 -16.62 -4.12 -24.69
CA TYR A 29 -16.44 -4.87 -25.95
C TYR A 29 -16.73 -4.00 -27.18
N ASP A 30 -16.08 -2.85 -27.27
CA ASP A 30 -15.98 -2.10 -28.50
C ASP A 30 -14.69 -2.46 -29.23
N ASN A 31 -14.68 -2.21 -30.54
CA ASN A 31 -13.53 -2.44 -31.42
C ASN A 31 -12.29 -1.59 -31.04
N TYR A 32 -12.32 -0.87 -29.92
CA TYR A 32 -11.26 0.02 -29.45
C TYR A 32 -10.67 -0.41 -28.10
N GLY A 33 -11.15 -1.50 -27.50
CA GLY A 33 -10.61 -2.03 -26.24
C GLY A 33 -10.76 -1.05 -25.07
N ARG A 34 -11.80 -0.22 -25.06
CA ARG A 34 -11.99 0.78 -24.00
C ARG A 34 -12.37 0.11 -22.68
N SER A 35 -12.09 0.81 -21.58
CA SER A 35 -12.51 0.37 -20.25
C SER A 35 -13.02 1.56 -19.42
N ILE A 36 -13.83 1.26 -18.43
CA ILE A 36 -14.33 2.21 -17.43
C ILE A 36 -13.81 1.78 -16.08
N ASP A 37 -13.10 2.69 -15.43
CA ASP A 37 -12.64 2.54 -14.06
C ASP A 37 -13.69 3.12 -13.10
N TYR A 38 -14.03 2.36 -12.05
CA TYR A 38 -15.01 2.75 -11.04
C TYR A 38 -14.69 2.10 -9.69
N LYS A 39 -15.45 2.47 -8.66
CA LYS A 39 -15.25 2.03 -7.29
C LYS A 39 -16.44 1.23 -6.80
N LEU A 40 -16.18 0.11 -6.13
CA LEU A 40 -17.21 -0.73 -5.51
C LEU A 40 -17.00 -0.82 -3.99
N PRO A 41 -18.07 -0.82 -3.18
CA PRO A 41 -18.00 -1.11 -1.76
C PRO A 41 -17.72 -2.60 -1.50
N LYS A 42 -17.12 -2.90 -0.34
CA LYS A 42 -16.82 -4.26 0.13
C LYS A 42 -18.00 -5.23 -0.04
N GLU A 43 -19.22 -4.83 0.34
CA GLU A 43 -20.40 -5.70 0.26
C GLU A 43 -20.66 -6.21 -1.16
N ILE A 44 -20.48 -5.35 -2.18
CA ILE A 44 -20.68 -5.75 -3.59
C ILE A 44 -19.53 -6.66 -4.04
N VAL A 45 -18.29 -6.32 -3.66
CA VAL A 45 -17.12 -7.16 -3.98
C VAL A 45 -17.24 -8.55 -3.35
N MET A 46 -17.69 -8.63 -2.10
CA MET A 46 -17.93 -9.89 -1.40
C MET A 46 -18.91 -10.77 -2.17
N LYS A 47 -20.05 -10.21 -2.61
CA LYS A 47 -21.03 -10.92 -3.43
C LYS A 47 -20.44 -11.43 -4.73
N TYR A 48 -19.57 -10.66 -5.39
CA TYR A 48 -18.91 -11.14 -6.60
C TYR A 48 -18.00 -12.34 -6.29
N ILE A 49 -17.08 -12.20 -5.33
CA ILE A 49 -16.14 -13.28 -4.97
C ILE A 49 -16.86 -14.52 -4.45
N GLU A 50 -17.96 -14.40 -3.72
CA GLU A 50 -18.77 -15.53 -3.28
C GLU A 50 -19.38 -16.32 -4.45
N ASN A 51 -19.62 -15.68 -5.60
CA ASN A 51 -20.28 -16.28 -6.75
C ASN A 51 -19.34 -16.64 -7.90
N ILE A 52 -18.04 -16.31 -7.83
CA ILE A 52 -17.10 -16.75 -8.87
C ILE A 52 -16.96 -18.28 -8.86
N GLU A 53 -16.96 -18.86 -10.06
CA GLU A 53 -16.70 -20.29 -10.29
C GLU A 53 -15.20 -20.57 -10.48
N ALA A 54 -14.46 -19.59 -10.99
CA ALA A 54 -13.01 -19.65 -11.17
C ALA A 54 -12.40 -18.25 -11.05
N VAL A 55 -11.15 -18.20 -10.61
CA VAL A 55 -10.35 -16.97 -10.60
C VAL A 55 -9.68 -16.85 -11.96
N TYR A 56 -10.15 -15.93 -12.79
CA TYR A 56 -9.50 -15.62 -14.07
C TYR A 56 -8.49 -14.50 -13.88
N TRP A 57 -7.28 -14.74 -14.38
CA TRP A 57 -6.17 -13.82 -14.28
C TRP A 57 -5.98 -13.12 -15.63
N ARG A 58 -6.14 -11.80 -15.64
CA ARG A 58 -5.99 -10.97 -16.83
C ARG A 58 -5.16 -9.75 -16.50
N ASP A 59 -3.95 -9.67 -17.04
CA ASP A 59 -2.90 -8.76 -16.54
C ASP A 59 -2.56 -9.07 -15.07
N VAL A 60 -1.32 -8.81 -14.64
CA VAL A 60 -0.76 -9.36 -13.38
C VAL A 60 -1.56 -8.98 -12.11
N PHE A 61 -2.49 -8.03 -12.21
CA PHE A 61 -3.11 -7.35 -11.07
C PHE A 61 -4.65 -7.33 -11.05
N LEU A 62 -5.34 -8.13 -11.88
CA LEU A 62 -6.82 -8.15 -11.91
C LEU A 62 -7.42 -9.52 -11.59
N VAL A 63 -8.52 -9.50 -10.83
CA VAL A 63 -9.39 -10.66 -10.54
C VAL A 63 -10.73 -10.45 -11.26
N GLU A 64 -11.11 -11.38 -12.12
CA GLU A 64 -12.44 -11.36 -12.75
C GLU A 64 -13.54 -11.66 -11.72
N ALA A 65 -14.52 -10.77 -11.62
CA ALA A 65 -15.59 -10.77 -10.64
C ALA A 65 -16.96 -11.10 -11.26
N ASP A 66 -17.16 -10.66 -12.50
CA ASP A 66 -18.31 -10.90 -13.38
C ASP A 66 -17.83 -10.70 -14.82
N THR A 67 -18.68 -10.98 -15.81
CA THR A 67 -18.36 -10.78 -17.23
C THR A 67 -17.87 -9.34 -17.45
N ASP A 68 -16.59 -9.23 -17.84
CA ASP A 68 -15.83 -7.99 -18.07
C ASP A 68 -15.56 -7.11 -16.88
N VAL A 69 -15.95 -7.52 -15.67
CA VAL A 69 -15.74 -6.76 -14.44
C VAL A 69 -14.55 -7.35 -13.72
N TYR A 70 -13.53 -6.51 -13.54
CA TYR A 70 -12.28 -6.89 -12.95
C TYR A 70 -12.00 -6.04 -11.71
N ILE A 71 -11.64 -6.67 -10.60
CA ILE A 71 -11.22 -5.98 -9.37
C ILE A 71 -9.70 -5.93 -9.33
N GLN A 72 -9.14 -4.77 -8.98
CA GLN A 72 -7.70 -4.64 -8.78
C GLN A 72 -7.25 -5.36 -7.51
N LEU A 73 -6.27 -6.25 -7.66
CA LEU A 73 -5.81 -7.14 -6.59
C LEU A 73 -5.12 -6.38 -5.46
N ASP A 74 -4.41 -5.30 -5.76
CA ASP A 74 -3.75 -4.48 -4.73
C ASP A 74 -4.74 -3.95 -3.70
N TYR A 75 -5.96 -3.62 -4.10
CA TYR A 75 -7.02 -3.20 -3.17
C TYR A 75 -7.46 -4.27 -2.18
N PHE A 76 -7.27 -5.57 -2.43
CA PHE A 76 -7.50 -6.60 -1.40
C PHE A 76 -6.48 -6.52 -0.27
N PHE A 77 -5.23 -6.22 -0.59
CA PHE A 77 -4.15 -6.10 0.40
C PHE A 77 -4.13 -4.71 1.06
N ASP A 78 -4.35 -3.68 0.25
CA ASP A 78 -4.24 -2.28 0.68
C ASP A 78 -5.38 -1.88 1.62
N ASN A 79 -6.55 -2.53 1.50
CA ASN A 79 -7.71 -2.32 2.37
C ASN A 79 -7.67 -3.11 3.69
N VAL A 80 -6.70 -4.00 3.90
CA VAL A 80 -6.57 -4.69 5.20
C VAL A 80 -6.22 -3.66 6.28
N ASN A 81 -7.09 -3.58 7.28
CA ASN A 81 -6.87 -2.69 8.42
C ASN A 81 -5.99 -3.39 9.45
N TYR A 82 -4.80 -2.84 9.68
CA TYR A 82 -3.87 -3.31 10.70
C TYR A 82 -3.97 -2.38 11.91
N GLU A 83 -4.85 -2.71 12.85
CA GLU A 83 -5.00 -1.95 14.09
C GLU A 83 -3.65 -1.89 14.82
N THR A 84 -3.11 -0.68 14.98
CA THR A 84 -1.76 -0.47 15.51
C THR A 84 -1.86 0.24 16.85
N ILE A 85 -1.57 -0.48 17.93
CA ILE A 85 -1.50 0.06 19.29
C ILE A 85 -0.16 0.77 19.55
N ASP A 86 -0.10 1.63 20.55
CA ASP A 86 1.11 2.31 21.02
C ASP A 86 1.91 2.99 19.90
N THR A 87 1.29 3.97 19.24
CA THR A 87 1.90 4.78 18.17
C THR A 87 2.54 6.07 18.69
N THR A 88 2.74 6.20 20.01
CA THR A 88 3.33 7.39 20.63
C THR A 88 4.73 7.68 20.07
N GLY A 89 4.89 8.87 19.49
CA GLY A 89 6.13 9.31 18.87
C GLY A 89 6.40 8.74 17.48
N PHE A 90 5.47 7.99 16.90
CA PHE A 90 5.48 7.64 15.48
C PHE A 90 4.71 8.68 14.66
N LYS A 91 5.17 8.91 13.43
CA LYS A 91 4.45 9.62 12.38
C LYS A 91 3.76 8.59 11.48
N GLU A 92 2.63 8.97 10.91
CA GLU A 92 1.88 8.12 9.97
C GLU A 92 2.09 8.60 8.54
N ILE A 93 2.43 7.69 7.64
CA ILE A 93 2.36 7.95 6.19
C ILE A 93 0.98 7.48 5.73
N LYS A 94 0.16 8.45 5.29
CA LYS A 94 -1.22 8.20 4.83
C LYS A 94 -1.30 8.25 3.31
N TYR A 95 -2.08 7.37 2.72
CA TYR A 95 -2.44 7.47 1.32
C TYR A 95 -3.82 8.12 1.15
N GLN A 96 -3.87 9.24 0.43
CA GLN A 96 -5.10 10.04 0.32
C GLN A 96 -6.28 9.30 -0.33
N PHE A 97 -6.01 8.26 -1.13
CA PHE A 97 -7.03 7.51 -1.83
C PHE A 97 -7.50 6.25 -1.11
N ASN A 98 -6.79 5.83 -0.05
CA ASN A 98 -7.16 4.69 0.78
C ASN A 98 -6.67 4.89 2.22
N LYS A 99 -7.61 5.14 3.14
CA LYS A 99 -7.32 5.39 4.55
C LYS A 99 -6.76 4.16 5.30
N TYR A 100 -6.95 2.96 4.77
CA TYR A 100 -6.40 1.70 5.31
C TYR A 100 -5.00 1.40 4.79
N PHE A 101 -4.59 2.09 3.72
CA PHE A 101 -3.26 1.98 3.18
C PHE A 101 -2.34 3.01 3.85
N ASN A 102 -1.71 2.58 4.94
CA ASN A 102 -0.80 3.38 5.75
C ASN A 102 0.37 2.54 6.30
N VAL A 103 1.33 3.25 6.90
CA VAL A 103 2.37 2.69 7.76
C VAL A 103 2.85 3.76 8.75
N TYR A 104 3.24 3.36 9.95
CA TYR A 104 3.86 4.25 10.93
C TYR A 104 5.38 4.18 10.86
N TYR A 105 6.05 5.31 11.05
CA TYR A 105 7.51 5.38 11.17
C TYR A 105 7.95 6.32 12.29
N LYS A 106 9.15 6.09 12.82
CA LYS A 106 9.83 6.95 13.79
C LYS A 106 11.32 7.00 13.48
N ILE A 107 11.88 8.19 13.37
CA ILE A 107 13.33 8.38 13.16
C ILE A 107 13.96 8.78 14.50
N ASN A 108 14.98 8.05 14.92
CA ASN A 108 15.86 8.44 16.01
C ASN A 108 17.13 9.07 15.40
N LYS A 109 17.21 10.40 15.44
CA LYS A 109 18.32 11.16 14.82
C LYS A 109 19.64 10.95 15.56
N THR A 110 19.60 10.71 16.87
CA THR A 110 20.81 10.48 17.69
C THR A 110 21.43 9.12 17.39
N GLU A 111 20.60 8.08 17.27
CA GLU A 111 21.05 6.72 16.95
C GLU A 111 21.13 6.47 15.44
N ASN A 112 20.68 7.43 14.63
CA ASN A 112 20.55 7.34 13.18
C ASN A 112 19.79 6.08 12.73
N THR A 113 18.63 5.82 13.36
CA THR A 113 17.77 4.68 13.04
C THR A 113 16.39 5.12 12.58
N ILE A 114 15.73 4.27 11.80
CA ILE A 114 14.32 4.38 11.48
C ILE A 114 13.59 3.11 11.95
N THR A 115 12.46 3.30 12.62
CA THR A 115 11.57 2.22 13.06
C THR A 115 10.26 2.31 12.32
N TYR A 116 9.86 1.24 11.63
CA TYR A 116 8.54 1.08 11.04
C TYR A 116 7.64 0.26 11.97
N LYS A 117 6.34 0.56 11.96
CA LYS A 117 5.33 -0.15 12.74
C LYS A 117 3.99 -0.22 11.99
N LEU A 118 3.34 -1.37 12.04
CA LEU A 118 1.96 -1.57 11.55
C LEU A 118 1.42 -2.88 12.13
N GLY A 119 0.23 -2.84 12.73
CA GLY A 119 -0.34 -3.97 13.47
C GLY A 119 0.53 -4.36 14.66
N ASP A 120 0.79 -5.66 14.80
CA ASP A 120 1.72 -6.25 15.76
C ASP A 120 3.19 -6.22 15.30
N LYS A 121 3.46 -5.78 14.06
CA LYS A 121 4.80 -5.81 13.47
C LYS A 121 5.55 -4.51 13.71
N THR A 122 6.80 -4.64 14.16
CA THR A 122 7.72 -3.52 14.35
C THR A 122 9.10 -3.91 13.83
N LYS A 123 9.79 -2.99 13.15
CA LYS A 123 11.17 -3.22 12.67
C LYS A 123 11.99 -1.94 12.71
N THR A 124 13.14 -2.01 13.36
CA THR A 124 14.14 -0.92 13.39
C THR A 124 15.29 -1.24 12.46
N LEU A 125 15.73 -0.24 11.71
CA LEU A 125 16.81 -0.31 10.74
C LEU A 125 17.80 0.82 11.00
N GLN A 126 19.08 0.53 10.75
CA GLN A 126 20.12 1.57 10.70
C GLN A 126 19.97 2.37 9.41
N ILE A 127 20.04 3.70 9.53
CA ILE A 127 20.08 4.58 8.36
C ILE A 127 21.53 4.61 7.88
N VAL A 128 21.75 4.07 6.69
CA VAL A 128 23.07 4.07 6.04
C VAL A 128 22.95 4.89 4.76
N TYR A 129 23.89 5.82 4.57
CA TYR A 129 24.00 6.58 3.33
C TYR A 129 25.21 6.06 2.55
N GLU A 130 24.95 5.31 1.48
CA GLU A 130 25.97 4.89 0.53
C GLU A 130 25.99 5.86 -0.66
N GLY A 131 26.83 6.87 -0.54
CA GLY A 131 27.14 7.84 -1.58
C GLY A 131 28.28 8.72 -1.08
N GLY A 132 29.37 8.87 -1.83
CA GLY A 132 30.44 9.80 -1.48
C GLY A 132 29.91 11.23 -1.27
N ASP A 133 30.72 12.08 -0.65
CA ASP A 133 30.49 13.44 -0.10
C ASP A 133 29.72 14.51 -0.93
N THR A 134 28.85 14.17 -1.89
CA THR A 134 28.43 15.13 -2.93
C THR A 134 26.94 15.29 -3.20
N PHE A 135 26.00 14.59 -2.56
CA PHE A 135 24.58 14.85 -2.82
C PHE A 135 23.65 14.62 -1.62
N LEU A 136 23.81 15.43 -0.56
CA LEU A 136 22.63 15.90 0.16
C LEU A 136 22.09 17.06 -0.67
N PRO A 137 20.94 16.94 -1.36
CA PRO A 137 20.38 18.07 -2.09
C PRO A 137 20.13 19.19 -1.07
N THR A 138 20.82 20.32 -1.23
CA THR A 138 20.56 21.53 -0.46
C THR A 138 19.16 22.01 -0.85
N THR A 139 18.15 21.60 -0.09
CA THR A 139 16.83 22.21 -0.18
C THR A 139 17.01 23.68 0.24
N ASN A 140 16.83 24.59 -0.73
CA ASN A 140 16.79 26.05 -0.54
C ASN A 140 18.03 26.71 0.10
N GLY A 141 19.24 26.25 -0.23
CA GLY A 141 20.46 27.02 0.10
C GLY A 141 20.75 27.17 1.59
N THR A 142 20.25 26.24 2.42
CA THR A 142 20.67 26.13 3.82
C THR A 142 21.72 25.02 3.93
N GLU A 143 22.86 25.34 4.54
CA GLU A 143 23.92 24.38 4.83
C GLU A 143 23.40 23.29 5.79
N GLY A 144 23.60 22.01 5.44
CA GLY A 144 23.65 20.90 6.40
C GLY A 144 22.32 20.28 6.84
N THR A 145 21.48 19.81 5.92
CA THR A 145 20.39 18.88 6.26
C THR A 145 20.97 17.50 6.57
N SER A 146 20.75 16.96 7.78
CA SER A 146 21.27 15.61 8.10
C SER A 146 20.59 14.55 7.22
N VAL A 147 21.23 13.40 6.97
CA VAL A 147 20.62 12.29 6.21
C VAL A 147 19.25 11.90 6.78
N SER A 148 19.13 11.91 8.10
CA SER A 148 17.87 11.65 8.81
C SER A 148 16.78 12.70 8.52
N ASP A 149 17.15 13.98 8.40
CA ASP A 149 16.20 15.06 8.04
C ASP A 149 15.74 14.92 6.59
N TYR A 150 16.67 14.63 5.68
CA TYR A 150 16.34 14.41 4.27
C TYR A 150 15.41 13.20 4.08
N LEU A 151 15.69 12.09 4.78
CA LEU A 151 14.81 10.93 4.78
C LEU A 151 13.42 11.29 5.34
N GLU A 152 13.37 12.08 6.41
CA GLU A 152 12.11 12.53 7.00
C GLU A 152 11.26 13.37 6.02
N GLU A 153 11.90 14.24 5.23
CA GLU A 153 11.24 15.00 4.15
C GLU A 153 10.70 14.07 3.06
N LEU A 154 11.52 13.12 2.58
CA LEU A 154 11.11 12.14 1.57
C LEU A 154 9.91 11.29 2.01
N LEU A 155 9.88 10.89 3.29
CA LEU A 155 8.78 10.10 3.86
C LEU A 155 7.48 10.91 3.98
N GLN A 156 7.55 12.24 4.00
CA GLN A 156 6.40 13.13 4.09
C GLN A 156 5.92 13.66 2.73
N ASP A 157 6.66 13.40 1.65
CA ASP A 157 6.23 13.77 0.30
C ASP A 157 4.97 12.99 -0.12
N SER A 158 3.88 13.73 -0.31
CA SER A 158 2.59 13.20 -0.74
C SER A 158 2.64 12.48 -2.10
N ASN A 159 3.53 12.89 -3.01
CA ASN A 159 3.70 12.24 -4.31
C ASN A 159 4.37 10.87 -4.16
N SER A 160 5.15 10.70 -3.10
CA SER A 160 5.88 9.47 -2.76
C SER A 160 5.17 8.64 -1.68
N ALA A 161 4.01 9.07 -1.18
CA ALA A 161 3.32 8.40 -0.07
C ALA A 161 3.05 6.91 -0.36
N ARG A 162 2.55 6.58 -1.56
CA ARG A 162 2.27 5.17 -1.92
C ARG A 162 3.54 4.33 -1.90
N SER A 163 4.62 4.77 -2.54
CA SER A 163 5.88 4.03 -2.61
C SER A 163 6.53 3.89 -1.22
N ASN A 164 6.44 4.91 -0.38
CA ASN A 164 6.93 4.88 1.00
C ASN A 164 6.14 3.88 1.87
N ILE A 165 4.80 3.84 1.73
CA ILE A 165 3.95 2.86 2.44
C ILE A 165 4.26 1.44 1.96
N VAL A 166 4.34 1.21 0.65
CA VAL A 166 4.74 -0.09 0.06
C VAL A 166 6.08 -0.55 0.63
N THR A 167 7.07 0.34 0.68
CA THR A 167 8.40 0.03 1.22
C THR A 167 8.34 -0.33 2.70
N GLY A 168 7.65 0.48 3.51
CA GLY A 168 7.47 0.22 4.94
C GLY A 168 6.77 -1.12 5.21
N ARG A 169 5.68 -1.41 4.49
CA ARG A 169 4.96 -2.69 4.60
C ARG A 169 5.83 -3.88 4.19
N LYS A 170 6.58 -3.78 3.08
CA LYS A 170 7.54 -4.82 2.67
C LYS A 170 8.60 -5.09 3.74
N LEU A 171 9.16 -4.04 4.35
CA LEU A 171 10.16 -4.18 5.40
C LEU A 171 9.60 -4.91 6.64
N LEU A 172 8.32 -4.70 6.94
CA LEU A 172 7.56 -5.39 7.99
C LEU A 172 7.07 -6.80 7.58
N GLY A 173 7.30 -7.23 6.34
CA GLY A 173 6.77 -8.50 5.82
C GLY A 173 5.24 -8.51 5.76
N ILE A 174 4.62 -7.35 5.51
CA ILE A 174 3.19 -7.20 5.25
C ILE A 174 2.98 -7.27 3.73
N PRO A 175 2.10 -8.16 3.24
CA PRO A 175 1.87 -8.31 1.81
C PRO A 175 1.40 -7.00 1.15
N VAL A 176 1.98 -6.71 -0.01
CA VAL A 176 1.60 -5.58 -0.87
C VAL A 176 1.80 -5.99 -2.32
N VAL A 177 0.97 -5.47 -3.22
CA VAL A 177 1.10 -5.68 -4.66
C VAL A 177 1.83 -4.49 -5.27
N HIS A 178 2.93 -4.77 -5.97
CA HIS A 178 3.73 -3.75 -6.64
C HIS A 178 3.40 -3.75 -8.13
N ILE A 179 2.93 -2.60 -8.62
CA ILE A 179 2.71 -2.32 -10.04
C ILE A 179 4.00 -1.77 -10.64
#